data_AF-A0AAU7WTX9-F1
#
_entry.id   AF-A0AAU7WTX9-F1
#
_cell.length_a   1.000
_cell.length_b   1.000
_cell.length_c   1.000
_cell.angle_alpha   90.00
_cell.angle_beta   90.00
_cell.angle_gamma   90.00
#
_symmetry.space_group_name_H-M   'P 1'
#
loop_
_entity.id
_entity.type
_entity.pdbx_description
1 polymer ?
#
loop_
_entity_poly.entity_id
_entity_poly.type
_entity_poly.pdbx_seq_one_letter_code
_entity_poly.pdbx_strand_id
1 'polypeptide(L)'
;MNMDFGMTYRLSLSGFQDAVEHFHTVVEALAFYESLQEREGDVPGAGRAELHCLQRNTFVVLLPGISVQTVTEELETVWEWAPEDRLKIRPMLKERYRNKT
;
A
#
# COMPACT_ATOMS: atom_id res chain seq x y z
N MET A 1 -30.48 -3.35 -0.70
CA MET A 1 -29.41 -2.34 -0.54
C MET A 1 -28.16 -3.09 -0.13
N ASN A 2 -27.25 -3.35 -1.07
CA ASN A 2 -25.93 -3.88 -0.73
C ASN A 2 -25.20 -2.75 -0.01
N MET A 3 -24.87 -2.95 1.27
CA MET A 3 -23.80 -2.18 1.88
C MET A 3 -22.51 -2.68 1.24
N ASP A 4 -22.11 -2.09 0.13
CA ASP A 4 -20.71 -2.07 -0.25
C ASP A 4 -20.00 -1.40 0.94
N PHE A 5 -19.45 -2.22 1.83
CA PHE A 5 -18.40 -1.75 2.74
C PHE A 5 -17.25 -1.36 1.83
N GLY A 6 -17.32 -0.13 1.28
CA GLY A 6 -16.40 0.38 0.28
C GLY A 6 -14.98 0.15 0.76
N MET A 7 -14.15 -0.45 -0.10
CA MET A 7 -12.76 -0.71 0.25
C MET A 7 -12.14 0.58 0.80
N THR A 8 -11.52 0.49 1.97
CA THR A 8 -10.95 1.61 2.68
C THR A 8 -9.45 1.45 2.62
N TYR A 9 -8.82 2.44 2.01
CA TYR A 9 -7.38 2.52 1.89
C TYR A 9 -6.88 3.56 2.88
N ARG A 10 -5.81 3.23 3.59
CA ARG A 10 -5.16 4.14 4.53
C ARG A 10 -3.75 4.43 4.03
N LEU A 11 -3.47 5.68 3.69
CA LEU A 11 -2.14 6.13 3.34
C LEU A 11 -1.39 6.50 4.62
N SER A 12 -0.24 5.89 4.82
CA SER A 12 0.66 6.12 5.95
C SER A 12 1.96 6.71 5.41
N LEU A 13 2.30 7.92 5.84
CA LEU A 13 3.50 8.63 5.41
C LEU A 13 4.46 8.70 6.60
N SER A 14 5.57 7.96 6.54
CA SER A 14 6.64 8.18 7.51
C SER A 14 7.40 9.46 7.13
N GLY A 15 7.80 10.29 8.11
CA GLY A 15 8.60 11.51 7.87
C GLY A 15 7.81 12.79 7.53
N PHE A 16 6.52 12.70 7.18
CA PHE A 16 5.62 13.86 7.03
C PHE A 16 4.57 13.87 8.14
N GLN A 17 4.87 14.55 9.27
CA GLN A 17 3.92 14.80 10.39
C GLN A 17 3.04 13.62 10.85
N ASP A 18 3.42 12.37 10.56
CA ASP A 18 2.55 11.18 10.69
C ASP A 18 1.13 11.42 10.15
N ALA A 19 1.03 12.03 8.96
CA ALA A 19 -0.24 12.24 8.30
C ALA A 19 -0.82 10.88 7.87
N VAL A 20 -2.01 10.56 8.39
CA VAL A 20 -2.78 9.37 8.05
C VAL A 20 -4.06 9.79 7.36
N GLU A 21 -4.15 9.50 6.06
CA GLU A 21 -5.32 9.85 5.24
C GLU A 21 -6.05 8.59 4.79
N HIS A 22 -7.38 8.68 4.69
CA HIS A 22 -8.26 7.56 4.32
C HIS A 22 -8.95 7.83 2.99
N PHE A 23 -9.00 6.81 2.14
CA PHE A 23 -9.55 6.87 0.78
C PHE A 23 -10.46 5.68 0.49
N HIS A 24 -11.35 5.82 -0.49
CA HIS A 24 -12.25 4.75 -0.92
C HIS A 24 -11.75 4.05 -2.19
N THR A 25 -10.77 4.64 -2.86
CA THR A 25 -10.14 4.06 -4.06
C THR A 25 -8.62 4.23 -4.06
N VAL A 26 -7.93 3.33 -4.76
CA VAL A 26 -6.49 3.45 -5.03
C VAL A 26 -6.18 4.71 -5.84
N VAL A 27 -7.07 5.09 -6.76
CA VAL A 27 -6.90 6.27 -7.62
C VAL A 27 -6.85 7.54 -6.78
N GLU A 28 -7.78 7.72 -5.84
CA GLU A 28 -7.78 8.87 -4.93
C GLU A 28 -6.51 8.92 -4.08
N ALA A 29 -6.10 7.78 -3.52
CA ALA A 29 -4.92 7.68 -2.68
C ALA A 29 -3.63 8.04 -3.45
N LEU A 30 -3.51 7.58 -4.70
CA LEU A 30 -2.36 7.88 -5.55
C LEU A 30 -2.35 9.33 -6.02
N ALA A 31 -3.50 9.87 -6.44
CA ALA A 31 -3.58 11.29 -6.81
C ALA A 31 -3.17 12.20 -5.65
N PHE A 32 -3.57 11.85 -4.42
CA PHE A 32 -3.13 12.57 -3.23
C PHE A 32 -1.61 12.42 -2.99
N TYR A 33 -1.08 11.20 -3.09
CA TYR A 33 0.36 10.95 -2.97
C TYR A 33 1.18 11.72 -4.00
N GLU A 34 0.79 11.73 -5.27
CA GLU A 34 1.42 12.51 -6.34
C GLU A 34 1.40 14.00 -6.02
N SER A 35 0.25 14.52 -5.58
CA SER A 35 0.13 15.94 -5.20
C SER A 35 1.04 16.32 -4.02
N LEU A 36 1.27 15.39 -3.09
CA LEU A 36 2.23 15.59 -2.00
C LEU A 36 3.67 15.59 -2.52
N GLN A 37 4.01 14.67 -3.43
CA GLN A 37 5.34 14.63 -4.04
C GLN A 37 5.66 15.90 -4.82
N GLU A 38 4.68 16.46 -5.55
CA GLU A 38 4.84 17.73 -6.26
C GLU A 38 5.03 18.93 -5.32
N ARG A 39 4.33 18.94 -4.18
CA ARG A 39 4.37 20.05 -3.22
C ARG A 39 5.62 20.06 -2.36
N GLU A 40 6.03 18.89 -1.87
CA GLU A 40 7.12 18.76 -0.90
C GLU A 40 8.46 18.43 -1.60
N GLY A 41 8.42 17.93 -2.83
CA GLY A 41 9.59 17.42 -3.55
C GLY A 41 10.08 16.08 -2.98
N ASP A 42 11.23 15.61 -3.47
CA ASP A 42 11.96 14.47 -2.90
C ASP A 42 12.59 14.91 -1.57
N VAL A 43 11.78 15.06 -0.52
CA VAL A 43 12.26 15.52 0.78
C VAL A 43 13.21 14.47 1.36
N PRO A 44 14.49 14.81 1.62
CA PRO A 44 15.40 13.91 2.31
C PRO A 44 14.89 13.72 3.74
N GLY A 45 14.28 12.57 4.02
CA GLY A 45 13.61 12.30 5.30
C GLY A 45 12.10 12.02 5.19
N ALA A 46 11.50 12.21 4.01
CA ALA A 46 10.24 11.56 3.66
C ALA A 46 10.49 10.05 3.76
N GLY A 47 10.04 9.47 4.86
CA GLY A 47 10.05 8.04 5.02
C GLY A 47 9.15 7.37 3.98
N ARG A 48 9.22 6.05 3.96
CA ARG A 48 8.44 5.17 3.09
C ARG A 48 6.94 5.52 3.18
N ALA A 49 6.32 5.78 2.03
CA ALA A 49 4.87 5.91 1.90
C ALA A 49 4.25 4.52 1.72
N GLU A 50 3.21 4.22 2.49
CA GLU A 50 2.54 2.92 2.46
C GLU A 50 1.04 3.11 2.28
N LEU A 51 0.46 2.43 1.28
CA LEU A 51 -0.98 2.36 1.12
C LEU A 51 -1.47 1.03 1.69
N HIS A 52 -2.29 1.08 2.73
CA HIS A 52 -2.85 -0.08 3.41
C HIS A 52 -4.27 -0.33 2.90
N CYS A 53 -4.60 -1.57 2.50
CA CYS A 53 -5.97 -2.00 2.27
C CYS A 53 -6.50 -2.67 3.54
N LEU A 54 -7.40 -1.99 4.26
CA LEU A 54 -7.81 -2.42 5.60
C LEU A 54 -8.63 -3.72 5.57
N GLN A 55 -9.49 -3.88 4.57
CA GLN A 55 -10.36 -5.06 4.41
C GLN A 55 -9.56 -6.34 4.16
N ARG A 56 -8.47 -6.23 3.41
CA ARG A 56 -7.60 -7.38 3.07
C ARG A 56 -6.43 -7.54 4.05
N ASN A 57 -6.26 -6.58 4.95
CA ASN A 57 -5.09 -6.48 5.83
C ASN A 57 -3.77 -6.61 5.03
N THR A 58 -3.70 -5.92 3.89
CA THR A 58 -2.52 -5.86 3.00
C THR A 58 -2.00 -4.43 2.91
N PHE A 59 -0.76 -4.26 2.47
CA PHE A 59 -0.22 -2.94 2.19
C PHE A 59 0.77 -2.98 1.03
N VAL A 60 0.81 -1.92 0.24
CA VAL A 60 1.84 -1.71 -0.77
C VAL A 60 2.69 -0.53 -0.35
N VAL A 61 3.92 -0.53 -0.83
CA VAL A 61 4.84 0.58 -0.66
C VAL A 61 4.81 1.41 -1.92
N LEU A 62 4.52 2.69 -1.76
CA LEU A 62 4.45 3.62 -2.88
C LEU A 62 5.85 4.12 -3.20
N LEU A 63 6.20 4.02 -4.48
CA LEU A 63 7.40 4.60 -5.07
C LEU A 63 6.97 5.71 -6.03
N PRO A 64 7.79 6.75 -6.25
CA PRO A 64 7.51 7.75 -7.26
C PRO A 64 7.21 7.11 -8.63
N GLY A 65 6.10 7.52 -9.26
CA GLY A 65 5.68 7.01 -10.57
C GLY A 65 5.07 5.61 -10.58
N ILE A 66 4.73 5.02 -9.42
CA ILE A 66 4.03 3.74 -9.36
C ILE A 66 2.63 3.86 -9.96
N SER A 67 2.25 2.90 -10.83
CA SER A 67 0.94 2.93 -11.48
C SER A 67 -0.19 2.44 -10.57
N VAL A 68 -1.42 2.93 -10.81
CA VAL A 68 -2.66 2.42 -10.19
C VAL A 68 -2.78 0.90 -10.34
N GLN A 69 -2.48 0.38 -11.53
CA GLN A 69 -2.55 -1.04 -11.82
C GLN A 69 -1.57 -1.82 -10.92
N THR A 70 -0.31 -1.41 -10.88
CA THR A 70 0.71 -2.05 -10.04
C THR A 70 0.31 -2.02 -8.56
N VAL A 71 -0.16 -0.88 -8.04
CA VAL A 71 -0.63 -0.78 -6.66
C VAL A 71 -1.79 -1.74 -6.39
N THR A 72 -2.76 -1.79 -7.30
CA THR A 72 -3.92 -2.66 -7.15
C THR A 72 -3.49 -4.12 -7.12
N GLU A 73 -2.75 -4.57 -8.12
CA GLU A 73 -2.21 -5.94 -8.19
C GLU A 73 -1.41 -6.30 -6.95
N GLU A 74 -0.60 -5.38 -6.43
CA GLU A 74 0.16 -5.59 -5.21
C GLU A 74 -0.72 -5.74 -3.97
N LEU A 75 -1.72 -4.87 -3.79
CA LEU A 75 -2.67 -4.98 -2.67
C LEU A 75 -3.48 -6.28 -2.72
N GLU A 76 -3.71 -6.82 -3.91
CA GLU A 76 -4.39 -8.09 -4.10
C GLU A 76 -3.47 -9.32 -3.92
N THR A 77 -2.17 -9.17 -4.19
CA THR A 77 -1.20 -10.28 -4.26
C THR A 77 -0.02 -10.13 -3.31
N VAL A 78 -0.16 -9.33 -2.25
CA VAL A 78 0.91 -9.09 -1.25
C VAL A 78 1.42 -10.38 -0.60
N TRP A 79 0.55 -11.38 -0.54
CA TRP A 79 0.83 -12.72 -0.06
C TRP A 79 1.23 -13.64 -1.22
N GLU A 80 2.33 -14.36 -1.04
CA GLU A 80 2.77 -15.46 -1.90
C GLU A 80 2.79 -16.76 -1.11
N TRP A 81 2.84 -17.89 -1.79
CA TRP A 81 3.01 -19.18 -1.13
C TRP A 81 4.49 -19.40 -0.82
N ALA A 82 4.80 -19.93 0.36
CA ALA A 82 6.16 -20.33 0.67
C ALA A 82 6.67 -21.33 -0.41
N PRO A 83 7.88 -21.16 -0.95
CA PRO A 83 8.41 -22.08 -1.98
C PRO A 83 8.40 -23.55 -1.55
N GLU A 84 8.55 -23.79 -0.24
CA GLU A 84 8.57 -25.13 0.36
C GLU A 84 7.16 -25.66 0.66
N ASP A 85 6.12 -24.80 0.62
CA ASP A 85 4.74 -25.18 0.95
C ASP A 85 3.97 -25.69 -0.28
N ARG A 86 4.18 -26.98 -0.56
CA ARG A 86 3.47 -27.71 -1.63
C ARG A 86 1.95 -27.74 -1.45
N LEU A 87 1.46 -27.57 -0.22
CA LEU A 87 0.04 -27.65 0.09
C LEU A 87 -0.67 -26.29 0.02
N LYS A 88 0.07 -25.17 -0.13
CA LYS A 88 -0.47 -23.81 -0.22
C LYS A 88 -1.40 -23.50 0.96
N ILE A 89 -0.92 -23.73 2.17
CA ILE A 89 -1.63 -23.49 3.45
C ILE A 89 -0.96 -22.42 4.31
N ARG A 90 0.27 -22.02 3.97
CA ARG A 90 1.08 -21.01 4.67
C ARG A 90 1.40 -19.87 3.68
N PRO A 91 0.50 -18.89 3.54
CA PRO A 91 0.85 -17.68 2.82
C PRO A 91 1.94 -16.91 3.58
N MET A 92 2.89 -16.36 2.85
CA MET A 92 3.95 -15.51 3.36
C MET A 92 3.90 -14.17 2.62
N LEU A 93 4.28 -13.08 3.26
CA LEU A 93 4.44 -11.80 2.54
C LEU A 93 5.50 -11.95 1.44
N LYS A 94 5.38 -11.25 0.30
CA LYS A 94 6.49 -11.17 -0.65
C LYS A 94 7.76 -10.63 0.02
N GLU A 95 8.93 -11.09 -0.40
CA GLU A 95 10.23 -10.78 0.22
C GLU A 95 10.47 -9.28 0.49
N ARG A 96 10.12 -8.40 -0.45
CA ARG A 96 10.26 -6.93 -0.30
C ARG A 96 9.45 -6.31 0.86
N TYR A 97 8.53 -7.07 1.43
CA TYR A 97 7.73 -6.72 2.61
C TYR A 97 8.19 -7.44 3.88
N ARG A 98 9.01 -8.50 3.79
CA ARG A 98 9.49 -9.31 4.92
C ARG A 98 10.57 -8.63 5.75
N ASN A 99 11.40 -7.77 5.16
CA ASN A 99 12.53 -7.11 5.85
C ASN A 99 12.11 -5.97 6.80
N LYS A 100 10.97 -6.11 7.49
CA LYS A 100 10.46 -5.22 8.53
C LYS A 100 10.69 -5.79 9.94
N THR A 101 11.83 -6.44 10.19
CA THR A 101 12.21 -6.82 11.56
C THR A 101 13.51 -6.14 11.94
#